data_AF-A0AA39UWU4-F1
#
_entry.id   AF-A0AA39UWU4-F1
#
_cell.length_a   1.000
_cell.length_b   1.000
_cell.length_c   1.000
_cell.angle_alpha   90.00
_cell.angle_beta   90.00
_cell.angle_gamma   90.00
#
_symmetry.space_group_name_H-M   'P 1'
#
loop_
_entity.id
_entity.type
_entity.pdbx_description
1 polymer ?
#
loop_
_entity_poly.entity_id
_entity_poly.type
_entity_poly.pdbx_seq_one_letter_code
_entity_poly.pdbx_strand_id
1 'polypeptide(L)'
;MLTVLLVLTVILIHFAAAEVVPFLEPGFFFDYNKANETVPILLTEQCEVIHLKWGRRAAIGQNPVAPYSLMVYTSTSTAAIVIDAGSPPDLSFDWAVPFVPGTQYQICMFDSNGVAGGCQDMYTMIPNSNATDVSCPNVTSPVLSANGTVSQPDGPLSEYAFITQCTDVSVTPNEGTPPFTLTIASALHPQYNLTSNTMDPITWTVSLSRAMPFFMSMVSSDGKIWVNGPLHVGAGPDNDCLAPGTVNAAHAKSVAARAGVGGLFGGAILVAGILTALFFWRRRRQRMKRRKMLQNLTPFHDKRSSINVIGHPQGLGLSREERGLDGVASLRSFSELSPAYASSGVRSSRVFDGNSSVRIQSLLYVQHRDRGPAVDLPPLYSDPGRLASARERPLPMPAAKTRT
;
A
#
# COMPACT_ATOMS: atom_id res chain seq x y z
N MET A 1 -12.60 21.26 -30.70
CA MET A 1 -13.51 20.14 -30.36
C MET A 1 -12.84 18.78 -30.47
N LEU A 2 -12.20 18.41 -31.59
CA LEU A 2 -11.50 17.12 -31.71
C LEU A 2 -10.42 16.91 -30.64
N THR A 3 -9.62 17.95 -30.35
CA THR A 3 -8.59 17.93 -29.30
C THR A 3 -9.17 17.74 -27.90
N VAL A 4 -10.30 18.38 -27.58
CA VAL A 4 -10.98 18.25 -26.29
C VAL A 4 -11.53 16.84 -26.10
N LEU A 5 -12.10 16.24 -27.16
CA LEU A 5 -12.62 14.87 -27.10
C LEU A 5 -11.50 13.83 -26.92
N LEU A 6 -10.39 14.00 -27.64
CA LEU A 6 -9.20 13.15 -27.53
C LEU A 6 -8.61 13.21 -26.12
N VAL A 7 -8.48 14.43 -25.56
CA VAL A 7 -8.02 14.64 -24.18
C VAL A 7 -8.99 13.99 -23.19
N LEU A 8 -10.32 14.12 -23.36
CA LEU A 8 -11.31 13.50 -22.49
C LEU A 8 -11.26 11.96 -22.54
N THR A 9 -11.09 11.35 -23.72
CA THR A 9 -10.94 9.90 -23.86
C THR A 9 -9.64 9.38 -23.25
N VAL A 10 -8.53 10.10 -23.42
CA VAL A 10 -7.25 9.72 -22.81
C VAL A 10 -7.33 9.81 -21.28
N ILE A 11 -7.99 10.87 -20.77
CA ILE A 11 -8.26 11.05 -19.35
C ILE A 11 -9.12 9.91 -18.79
N LEU A 12 -10.23 9.55 -19.47
CA LEU A 12 -11.11 8.46 -19.03
C LEU A 12 -10.46 7.07 -19.05
N ILE A 13 -9.56 6.80 -20.02
CA ILE A 13 -8.84 5.52 -20.10
C ILE A 13 -7.78 5.40 -18.99
N HIS A 14 -7.21 6.52 -18.52
CA HIS A 14 -6.22 6.51 -17.44
C HIS A 14 -6.82 6.21 -16.05
N PHE A 15 -8.14 6.33 -15.87
CA PHE A 15 -8.77 6.18 -14.55
C PHE A 15 -9.23 4.75 -14.20
N ALA A 16 -9.00 3.75 -15.05
CA ALA A 16 -9.47 2.38 -14.82
C ALA A 16 -8.34 1.32 -14.78
N ALA A 17 -7.13 1.71 -14.39
CA ALA A 17 -6.10 0.74 -14.05
C ALA A 17 -6.37 0.20 -12.64
N ALA A 18 -6.69 -1.09 -12.52
CA ALA A 18 -6.66 -1.77 -11.23
C ALA A 18 -5.19 -1.86 -10.80
N GLU A 19 -4.85 -1.23 -9.69
CA GLU A 19 -3.52 -1.29 -9.12
C GLU A 19 -3.35 -2.62 -8.38
N VAL A 20 -2.47 -3.49 -8.89
CA VAL A 20 -2.06 -4.69 -8.15
C VAL A 20 -1.08 -4.23 -7.09
N VAL A 21 -1.51 -4.25 -5.83
CA VAL A 21 -0.65 -3.92 -4.69
C VAL A 21 0.28 -5.11 -4.42
N PRO A 22 1.61 -4.97 -4.61
CA PRO A 22 2.54 -6.04 -4.30
C PRO A 22 2.67 -6.22 -2.78
N PHE A 23 3.14 -7.40 -2.37
CA PHE A 23 3.57 -7.62 -1.00
C PHE A 23 4.66 -6.64 -0.59
N LEU A 24 4.64 -6.21 0.67
CA LEU A 24 5.74 -5.45 1.23
C LEU A 24 6.99 -6.32 1.32
N GLU A 25 8.11 -5.85 0.77
CA GLU A 25 9.39 -6.52 0.95
C GLU A 25 9.84 -6.29 2.40
N PRO A 26 10.00 -7.35 3.23
CA PRO A 26 10.43 -7.18 4.61
C PRO A 26 11.84 -6.58 4.65
N GLY A 27 12.05 -5.62 5.54
CA GLY A 27 13.38 -5.03 5.78
C GLY A 27 14.21 -5.80 6.80
N PHE A 28 13.55 -6.59 7.64
CA PHE A 28 14.15 -7.46 8.63
C PHE A 28 13.20 -8.60 8.97
N PHE A 29 13.66 -9.52 9.81
CA PHE A 29 12.84 -10.59 10.35
C PHE A 29 13.02 -10.63 11.87
N PHE A 30 12.02 -11.17 12.54
CA PHE A 30 12.07 -11.45 13.96
C PHE A 30 11.54 -12.86 14.23
N ASP A 31 11.77 -13.36 15.43
CA ASP A 31 11.14 -14.55 15.98
C ASP A 31 11.20 -14.50 17.51
N TYR A 32 10.37 -15.32 18.15
CA TYR A 32 10.33 -15.47 19.60
C TYR A 32 10.19 -16.93 20.02
N ASN A 33 10.76 -17.83 19.21
CA ASN A 33 10.80 -19.25 19.54
C ASN A 33 11.72 -19.47 20.74
N LYS A 34 11.41 -20.49 21.55
CA LYS A 34 12.23 -20.80 22.72
C LYS A 34 13.62 -21.24 22.29
N ALA A 35 14.64 -20.93 23.10
CA ALA A 35 15.98 -21.42 22.82
C ALA A 35 15.97 -22.96 22.76
N ASN A 36 16.53 -23.52 21.68
CA ASN A 36 16.57 -24.96 21.36
C ASN A 36 15.26 -25.57 20.84
N GLU A 37 14.27 -24.77 20.51
CA GLU A 37 13.07 -25.23 19.84
C GLU A 37 13.33 -25.36 18.33
N THR A 38 13.20 -26.58 17.78
CA THR A 38 13.41 -26.83 16.35
C THR A 38 12.21 -26.44 15.50
N VAL A 39 11.01 -26.46 16.08
CA VAL A 39 9.74 -26.13 15.42
C VAL A 39 8.90 -25.31 16.40
N PRO A 40 8.39 -24.13 16.00
CA PRO A 40 7.57 -23.30 16.86
C PRO A 40 6.35 -24.04 17.41
N ILE A 41 6.19 -24.05 18.73
CA ILE A 41 4.95 -24.41 19.41
C ILE A 41 4.08 -23.15 19.47
N LEU A 42 2.94 -23.17 18.78
CA LEU A 42 2.01 -22.04 18.66
C LEU A 42 1.12 -21.84 19.90
N LEU A 43 1.70 -22.06 21.08
CA LEU A 43 1.04 -21.92 22.37
C LEU A 43 1.89 -21.02 23.27
N THR A 44 1.21 -20.18 24.03
CA THR A 44 1.84 -19.31 25.03
C THR A 44 1.04 -19.42 26.32
N GLU A 45 1.70 -19.55 27.46
CA GLU A 45 1.03 -19.51 28.75
C GLU A 45 0.67 -18.07 29.13
N GLN A 46 -0.43 -17.89 29.88
CA GLN A 46 -0.80 -16.57 30.38
C GLN A 46 0.32 -15.94 31.22
N CYS A 47 0.65 -14.67 30.95
CA CYS A 47 1.78 -13.94 31.53
C CYS A 47 3.17 -14.53 31.21
N GLU A 48 3.28 -15.46 30.27
CA GLU A 48 4.58 -15.92 29.81
C GLU A 48 5.37 -14.76 29.21
N VAL A 49 6.64 -14.67 29.58
CA VAL A 49 7.58 -13.73 28.97
C VAL A 49 8.15 -14.37 27.72
N ILE A 50 7.76 -13.84 26.56
CA ILE A 50 8.35 -14.22 25.28
C ILE A 50 9.58 -13.35 24.99
N HIS A 51 10.61 -13.97 24.46
CA HIS A 51 11.88 -13.33 24.17
C HIS A 51 12.01 -13.09 22.66
N LEU A 52 11.69 -11.88 22.22
CA LEU A 52 11.75 -11.50 20.81
C LEU A 52 13.20 -11.17 20.43
N LYS A 53 13.63 -11.65 19.26
CA LYS A 53 14.90 -11.28 18.63
C LYS A 53 14.66 -10.91 17.18
N TRP A 54 15.37 -9.90 16.69
CA TRP A 54 15.25 -9.49 15.29
C TRP A 54 16.58 -9.13 14.66
N GLY A 55 16.57 -9.08 13.32
CA GLY A 55 17.71 -8.70 12.53
C GLY A 55 17.43 -8.79 11.05
N ARG A 56 18.31 -8.19 10.24
CA ARG A 56 18.11 -8.10 8.79
C ARG A 56 18.04 -9.46 8.10
N ARG A 57 18.89 -10.43 8.48
CA ARG A 57 18.99 -11.77 7.87
C ARG A 57 18.98 -11.68 6.33
N ALA A 58 18.12 -12.46 5.66
CA ALA A 58 17.98 -12.51 4.20
C ALA A 58 17.00 -11.45 3.63
N ALA A 59 16.68 -10.40 4.39
CA ALA A 59 15.70 -9.40 3.98
C ALA A 59 16.21 -8.59 2.77
N ILE A 60 15.34 -8.44 1.77
CA ILE A 60 15.62 -7.70 0.53
C ILE A 60 15.03 -6.29 0.54
N GLY A 61 14.18 -5.97 1.52
CA GLY A 61 13.57 -4.66 1.68
C GLY A 61 14.54 -3.58 2.15
N GLN A 62 13.98 -2.42 2.51
CA GLN A 62 14.76 -1.29 3.03
C GLN A 62 15.46 -1.65 4.34
N ASN A 63 16.60 -1.02 4.61
CA ASN A 63 17.31 -1.22 5.88
C ASN A 63 16.46 -0.67 7.04
N PRO A 64 16.23 -1.45 8.11
CA PRO A 64 15.47 -0.95 9.23
C PRO A 64 16.23 0.12 10.01
N VAL A 65 15.50 1.07 10.59
CA VAL A 65 15.99 2.16 11.43
C VAL A 65 15.19 2.19 12.72
N ALA A 66 15.89 2.00 13.85
CA ALA A 66 15.29 2.08 15.17
C ALA A 66 14.73 3.50 15.47
N PRO A 67 13.77 3.66 16.40
CA PRO A 67 13.18 2.63 17.27
C PRO A 67 12.29 1.62 16.54
N TYR A 68 12.03 0.50 17.21
CA TYR A 68 11.13 -0.55 16.77
C TYR A 68 9.85 -0.58 17.60
N SER A 69 8.77 -1.02 16.98
CA SER A 69 7.47 -1.22 17.62
C SER A 69 6.86 -2.56 17.24
N LEU A 70 6.18 -3.21 18.19
CA LEU A 70 5.34 -4.37 17.94
C LEU A 70 3.90 -3.91 17.75
N MET A 71 3.23 -4.47 16.76
CA MET A 71 1.78 -4.37 16.58
C MET A 71 1.19 -5.75 16.85
N VAL A 72 0.41 -5.85 17.91
CA VAL A 72 -0.18 -7.11 18.37
C VAL A 72 -1.67 -7.10 18.06
N TYR A 73 -2.09 -8.04 17.21
CA TYR A 73 -3.49 -8.30 16.91
C TYR A 73 -4.01 -9.41 17.81
N THR A 74 -5.25 -9.28 18.29
CA THR A 74 -5.88 -10.28 19.16
C THR A 74 -7.29 -10.58 18.70
N SER A 75 -7.76 -11.79 18.99
CA SER A 75 -9.11 -12.26 18.68
C SER A 75 -10.20 -11.75 19.62
N THR A 76 -9.84 -10.89 20.57
CA THR A 76 -10.70 -10.42 21.65
C THR A 76 -10.80 -8.90 21.69
N SER A 77 -10.16 -8.21 20.74
CA SER A 77 -10.13 -6.76 20.67
C SER A 77 -10.20 -6.27 19.24
N THR A 78 -11.01 -5.23 19.03
CA THR A 78 -11.14 -4.53 17.75
C THR A 78 -10.10 -3.43 17.56
N ALA A 79 -9.05 -3.40 18.39
CA ALA A 79 -7.92 -2.50 18.28
C ALA A 79 -6.60 -3.26 18.51
N ALA A 80 -5.56 -2.89 17.76
CA ALA A 80 -4.24 -3.47 17.92
C ALA A 80 -3.53 -2.87 19.14
N ILE A 81 -2.69 -3.66 19.80
CA ILE A 81 -1.80 -3.17 20.86
C ILE A 81 -0.46 -2.81 20.24
N VAL A 82 -0.05 -1.55 20.42
CA VAL A 82 1.25 -1.06 19.97
C VAL A 82 2.20 -1.04 21.17
N ILE A 83 3.34 -1.70 21.03
CA ILE A 83 4.34 -1.82 22.09
C ILE A 83 5.66 -1.27 21.56
N ASP A 84 6.21 -0.28 22.25
CA ASP A 84 7.50 0.28 21.91
C ASP A 84 8.63 -0.65 22.35
N ALA A 85 9.25 -1.35 21.40
CA ALA A 85 10.43 -2.18 21.65
C ALA A 85 11.72 -1.35 21.73
N GLY A 86 11.68 -0.08 21.32
CA GLY A 86 12.78 0.87 21.49
C GLY A 86 13.96 0.62 20.55
N SER A 87 15.18 0.92 21.00
CA SER A 87 16.42 0.75 20.23
C SER A 87 17.45 -0.11 20.98
N PRO A 88 17.12 -1.36 21.33
CA PRO A 88 17.99 -2.19 22.14
C PRO A 88 19.27 -2.55 21.35
N PRO A 89 20.44 -2.51 22.00
CA PRO A 89 21.73 -2.72 21.32
C PRO A 89 21.91 -4.15 20.78
N ASP A 90 21.25 -5.12 21.39
CA ASP A 90 21.28 -6.54 21.06
C ASP A 90 20.11 -6.99 20.18
N LEU A 91 19.23 -6.05 19.77
CA LEU A 91 18.04 -6.33 18.96
C LEU A 91 17.16 -7.43 19.58
N SER A 92 17.00 -7.37 20.90
CA SER A 92 16.11 -8.25 21.66
C SER A 92 15.15 -7.47 22.55
N PHE A 93 13.99 -8.09 22.86
CA PHE A 93 12.98 -7.50 23.73
C PHE A 93 12.18 -8.59 24.43
N ASP A 94 12.04 -8.46 25.75
CA ASP A 94 11.20 -9.34 26.56
C ASP A 94 9.82 -8.73 26.75
N TRP A 95 8.79 -9.50 26.44
CA TRP A 95 7.41 -9.07 26.60
C TRP A 95 6.58 -10.13 27.31
N ALA A 96 5.94 -9.73 28.41
CA ALA A 96 4.97 -10.57 29.12
C ALA A 96 3.60 -10.48 28.43
N VAL A 97 3.12 -11.60 27.88
CA VAL A 97 1.88 -11.64 27.09
C VAL A 97 0.66 -11.63 28.02
N PRO A 98 -0.18 -10.56 28.03
CA PRO A 98 -1.14 -10.32 29.10
C PRO A 98 -2.57 -10.80 28.76
N PHE A 99 -2.74 -11.73 27.83
CA PHE A 99 -4.05 -12.13 27.35
C PHE A 99 -4.70 -13.23 28.19
N VAL A 100 -6.03 -13.29 28.16
CA VAL A 100 -6.78 -14.39 28.79
C VAL A 100 -6.66 -15.68 27.98
N PRO A 101 -6.74 -16.86 28.61
CA PRO A 101 -6.73 -18.14 27.90
C PRO A 101 -7.80 -18.22 26.81
N GLY A 102 -7.47 -18.89 25.70
CA GLY A 102 -8.30 -18.99 24.50
C GLY A 102 -8.14 -17.82 23.52
N THR A 103 -7.51 -16.72 23.91
CA THR A 103 -7.19 -15.61 23.00
C THR A 103 -6.21 -16.08 21.94
N GLN A 104 -6.53 -15.86 20.66
CA GLN A 104 -5.57 -16.00 19.57
C GLN A 104 -4.93 -14.64 19.30
N TYR A 105 -3.63 -14.61 19.08
CA TYR A 105 -2.92 -13.37 18.82
C TYR A 105 -1.81 -13.55 17.78
N GLN A 106 -1.47 -12.45 17.12
CA GLN A 106 -0.40 -12.39 16.14
C GLN A 106 0.43 -11.12 16.37
N ILE A 107 1.75 -11.25 16.30
CA ILE A 107 2.68 -10.12 16.41
C ILE A 107 3.22 -9.79 15.03
N CYS A 108 3.18 -8.53 14.66
CA CYS A 108 3.93 -7.95 13.56
C CYS A 108 4.89 -6.89 14.12
N MET A 109 6.01 -6.67 13.44
CA MET A 109 7.03 -5.74 13.91
C MET A 109 7.33 -4.70 12.84
N PHE A 110 7.54 -3.46 13.27
CA PHE A 110 7.86 -2.33 12.41
C PHE A 110 9.02 -1.54 12.98
N ASP A 111 9.75 -0.84 12.11
CA ASP A 111 10.73 0.16 12.50
C ASP A 111 10.11 1.58 12.50
N SER A 112 10.91 2.58 12.85
CA SER A 112 10.47 3.98 12.92
C SER A 112 10.07 4.62 11.58
N ASN A 113 10.47 4.01 10.46
CA ASN A 113 10.12 4.43 9.11
C ASN A 113 8.92 3.63 8.55
N GLY A 114 8.31 2.75 9.36
CA GLY A 114 7.23 1.87 8.92
C GLY A 114 7.70 0.69 8.06
N VAL A 115 9.00 0.40 8.01
CA VAL A 115 9.54 -0.79 7.35
C VAL A 115 9.11 -2.01 8.16
N ALA A 116 8.40 -2.92 7.51
CA ALA A 116 7.89 -4.13 8.15
C ALA A 116 9.00 -5.18 8.37
N GLY A 117 9.00 -5.77 9.55
CA GLY A 117 9.73 -7.00 9.90
C GLY A 117 8.95 -8.29 9.60
N GLY A 118 7.78 -8.15 8.96
CA GLY A 118 6.81 -9.22 8.73
C GLY A 118 5.88 -9.45 9.93
N CYS A 119 5.12 -10.54 9.87
CA CYS A 119 4.29 -11.04 10.95
C CYS A 119 4.65 -12.49 11.27
N GLN A 120 4.63 -12.83 12.55
CA GLN A 120 4.82 -14.22 12.98
C GLN A 120 3.55 -15.05 12.77
N ASP A 121 3.65 -16.32 13.11
CA ASP A 121 2.49 -17.21 13.17
C ASP A 121 1.48 -16.75 14.24
N MET A 122 0.29 -17.34 14.22
CA MET A 122 -0.77 -17.06 15.18
C MET A 122 -0.65 -18.00 16.38
N TYR A 123 -0.54 -17.42 17.57
CA TYR A 123 -0.38 -18.15 18.81
C TYR A 123 -1.70 -18.19 19.57
N THR A 124 -1.94 -19.29 20.28
CA THR A 124 -3.10 -19.43 21.16
C THR A 124 -2.66 -19.37 22.62
N MET A 125 -3.32 -18.52 23.39
CA MET A 125 -3.08 -18.38 24.82
C MET A 125 -3.68 -19.56 25.59
N ILE A 126 -2.90 -20.18 26.48
CA ILE A 126 -3.35 -21.25 27.38
C ILE A 126 -3.26 -20.81 28.85
N PRO A 127 -4.06 -21.41 29.76
CA PRO A 127 -3.92 -21.13 31.19
C PRO A 127 -2.52 -21.45 31.68
N ASN A 128 -1.99 -20.62 32.57
CA ASN A 128 -0.73 -20.90 33.25
C ASN A 128 -0.92 -22.14 34.14
N SER A 129 -0.13 -23.18 33.88
CA SER A 129 -0.25 -24.45 34.59
C SER A 129 0.21 -24.40 36.05
N ASN A 130 1.00 -23.38 36.42
CA ASN A 130 1.69 -23.29 37.70
C ASN A 130 1.11 -22.26 38.67
N ALA A 131 0.13 -21.45 38.23
CA ALA A 131 -0.36 -20.32 39.02
C ALA A 131 -1.90 -20.25 39.02
N THR A 132 -2.48 -20.10 40.21
CA THR A 132 -3.92 -19.95 40.40
C THR A 132 -4.40 -18.49 40.31
N ASP A 133 -3.50 -17.53 40.54
CA ASP A 133 -3.79 -16.09 40.52
C ASP A 133 -2.72 -15.35 39.69
N VAL A 134 -2.89 -15.37 38.37
CA VAL A 134 -1.99 -14.67 37.44
C VAL A 134 -2.57 -13.29 37.11
N SER A 135 -1.92 -12.23 37.59
CA SER A 135 -2.23 -10.85 37.21
C SER A 135 -1.19 -10.34 36.22
N CYS A 136 -1.62 -10.07 34.98
CA CYS A 136 -0.77 -9.49 33.95
C CYS A 136 -0.94 -7.96 33.90
N PRO A 137 0.09 -7.21 33.50
CA PRO A 137 -0.04 -5.77 33.28
C PRO A 137 -1.11 -5.49 32.24
N ASN A 138 -2.00 -4.55 32.54
CA ASN A 138 -3.06 -4.16 31.63
C ASN A 138 -2.47 -3.34 30.47
N VAL A 139 -2.84 -3.70 29.24
CA VAL A 139 -2.43 -3.01 28.02
C VAL A 139 -3.65 -2.35 27.40
N THR A 140 -3.60 -1.03 27.23
CA THR A 140 -4.68 -0.24 26.63
C THR A 140 -4.28 0.23 25.25
N SER A 141 -5.22 0.22 24.30
CA SER A 141 -5.02 0.70 22.93
C SER A 141 -6.04 1.77 22.54
N PRO A 142 -5.65 2.75 21.70
CA PRO A 142 -6.60 3.65 21.06
C PRO A 142 -7.45 2.87 20.04
N VAL A 143 -8.78 3.05 20.09
CA VAL A 143 -9.75 2.31 19.26
C VAL A 143 -10.29 3.21 18.14
N LEU A 144 -10.40 2.66 16.93
CA LEU A 144 -11.12 3.22 15.78
C LEU A 144 -12.37 2.37 15.50
N SER A 145 -13.47 3.03 15.14
CA SER A 145 -14.66 2.39 14.57
C SER A 145 -14.60 2.37 13.04
N ALA A 146 -14.68 1.17 12.46
CA ALA A 146 -14.84 0.96 11.03
C ALA A 146 -15.79 -0.22 10.78
N ASN A 147 -16.40 -0.26 9.59
CA ASN A 147 -17.29 -1.33 9.18
C ASN A 147 -16.66 -2.10 8.01
N GLY A 148 -16.52 -3.42 8.16
CA GLY A 148 -16.12 -4.32 7.10
C GLY A 148 -17.32 -5.01 6.45
N THR A 149 -17.32 -5.11 5.12
CA THR A 149 -18.29 -5.89 4.35
C THR A 149 -17.56 -6.84 3.39
N VAL A 150 -18.19 -7.98 3.11
CA VAL A 150 -17.72 -8.95 2.11
C VAL A 150 -18.72 -8.92 0.96
N SER A 151 -18.23 -8.98 -0.29
CA SER A 151 -19.06 -8.95 -1.49
C SER A 151 -19.76 -10.28 -1.83
N GLN A 152 -19.34 -11.39 -1.24
CA GLN A 152 -19.92 -12.70 -1.53
C GLN A 152 -19.74 -13.73 -0.40
N PRO A 153 -20.81 -14.13 0.31
CA PRO A 153 -22.14 -13.50 0.29
C PRO A 153 -22.05 -12.05 0.79
N ASP A 154 -22.82 -11.15 0.18
CA ASP A 154 -22.93 -9.75 0.63
C ASP A 154 -23.34 -9.72 2.09
N GLY A 155 -22.50 -9.16 2.96
CA GLY A 155 -22.79 -9.12 4.38
C GLY A 155 -21.72 -8.45 5.24
N PRO A 156 -22.05 -8.21 6.53
CA PRO A 156 -21.07 -7.73 7.49
C PRO A 156 -19.97 -8.78 7.68
N LEU A 157 -18.73 -8.31 7.79
CA LEU A 157 -17.58 -9.17 8.05
C LEU A 157 -17.57 -9.60 9.52
N SER A 158 -17.73 -10.91 9.78
CA SER A 158 -17.56 -11.48 11.13
C SER A 158 -16.09 -11.58 11.52
N GLU A 159 -15.80 -11.46 12.82
CA GLU A 159 -14.43 -11.52 13.38
C GLU A 159 -13.73 -12.87 13.14
N TYR A 160 -14.50 -13.94 12.96
CA TYR A 160 -14.00 -15.30 12.70
C TYR A 160 -14.47 -15.84 11.35
N ALA A 161 -14.70 -14.95 10.37
CA ALA A 161 -15.22 -15.34 9.07
C ALA A 161 -14.24 -16.19 8.25
N PHE A 162 -14.79 -17.10 7.45
CA PHE A 162 -14.09 -17.75 6.35
C PHE A 162 -14.40 -16.99 5.06
N ILE A 163 -13.48 -16.17 4.59
CA ILE A 163 -13.65 -15.39 3.37
C ILE A 163 -13.14 -16.20 2.18
N THR A 164 -14.01 -16.44 1.22
CA THR A 164 -13.66 -17.17 0.00
C THR A 164 -12.50 -16.49 -0.75
N GLN A 165 -11.55 -17.31 -1.23
CA GLN A 165 -10.48 -16.85 -2.12
C GLN A 165 -11.03 -16.09 -3.32
N CYS A 166 -10.30 -15.06 -3.72
CA CYS A 166 -10.62 -14.21 -4.87
C CYS A 166 -11.95 -13.45 -4.76
N THR A 167 -12.54 -13.37 -3.57
CA THR A 167 -13.68 -12.48 -3.27
C THR A 167 -13.16 -11.12 -2.81
N ASP A 168 -13.92 -10.06 -3.11
CA ASP A 168 -13.59 -8.71 -2.65
C ASP A 168 -14.12 -8.47 -1.23
N VAL A 169 -13.27 -7.91 -0.39
CA VAL A 169 -13.60 -7.40 0.95
C VAL A 169 -13.46 -5.89 0.90
N SER A 170 -14.43 -5.18 1.45
CA SER A 170 -14.45 -3.73 1.49
C SER A 170 -14.53 -3.25 2.92
N VAL A 171 -13.65 -2.35 3.32
CA VAL A 171 -13.65 -1.75 4.67
C VAL A 171 -13.86 -0.25 4.55
N THR A 172 -14.87 0.26 5.24
CA THR A 172 -15.22 1.68 5.23
C THR A 172 -14.90 2.28 6.61
N PRO A 173 -14.03 3.30 6.70
CA PRO A 173 -13.81 4.01 7.96
C PRO A 173 -15.07 4.80 8.34
N ASN A 174 -15.49 4.71 9.60
CA ASN A 174 -16.62 5.52 10.11
C ASN A 174 -16.14 6.81 10.81
N GLU A 175 -14.86 6.86 11.19
CA GLU A 175 -14.22 7.98 11.87
C GLU A 175 -12.71 8.04 11.57
N GLY A 176 -12.01 8.99 12.18
CA GLY A 176 -10.57 9.24 11.97
C GLY A 176 -10.31 10.23 10.84
N THR A 177 -9.04 10.57 10.61
CA THR A 177 -8.61 11.45 9.52
C THR A 177 -7.82 10.70 8.45
N PRO A 178 -8.01 11.00 7.15
CA PRO A 178 -7.16 10.44 6.11
C PRO A 178 -5.71 10.99 6.21
N PRO A 179 -4.71 10.30 5.62
CA PRO A 179 -4.83 9.02 4.93
C PRO A 179 -5.15 7.85 5.88
N PHE A 180 -5.97 6.92 5.39
CA PHE A 180 -6.25 5.63 6.02
C PHE A 180 -5.37 4.56 5.38
N THR A 181 -4.80 3.67 6.18
CA THR A 181 -4.02 2.52 5.71
C THR A 181 -4.70 1.24 6.17
N LEU A 182 -5.24 0.47 5.23
CA LEU A 182 -5.73 -0.89 5.46
C LEU A 182 -4.56 -1.87 5.30
N THR A 183 -4.25 -2.59 6.37
CA THR A 183 -3.21 -3.61 6.41
C THR A 183 -3.81 -5.01 6.50
N ILE A 184 -3.34 -5.91 5.64
CA ILE A 184 -3.66 -7.34 5.70
C ILE A 184 -2.45 -8.06 6.27
N ALA A 185 -2.58 -8.56 7.49
CA ALA A 185 -1.52 -9.23 8.25
C ALA A 185 -1.76 -10.73 8.28
N SER A 186 -1.18 -11.47 7.34
CA SER A 186 -1.24 -12.93 7.30
C SER A 186 -0.10 -13.58 8.09
N ALA A 187 -0.35 -14.79 8.61
CA ALA A 187 0.66 -15.56 9.31
C ALA A 187 1.82 -15.95 8.39
N LEU A 188 3.06 -15.73 8.87
CA LEU A 188 4.30 -16.12 8.19
C LEU A 188 4.45 -15.57 6.75
N HIS A 189 3.79 -14.46 6.44
CA HIS A 189 3.81 -13.85 5.13
C HIS A 189 3.97 -12.33 5.24
N PRO A 190 4.62 -11.67 4.28
CA PRO A 190 4.63 -10.21 4.26
C PRO A 190 3.22 -9.62 4.11
N GLN A 191 3.03 -8.46 4.73
CA GLN A 191 1.76 -7.75 4.77
C GLN A 191 1.44 -7.05 3.45
N TYR A 192 0.16 -6.73 3.27
CA TYR A 192 -0.32 -5.79 2.25
C TYR A 192 -0.74 -4.49 2.90
N ASN A 193 -0.42 -3.35 2.28
CA ASN A 193 -0.90 -2.04 2.71
C ASN A 193 -1.64 -1.36 1.56
N LEU A 194 -2.90 -1.00 1.79
CA LEU A 194 -3.72 -0.21 0.87
C LEU A 194 -4.03 1.13 1.52
N THR A 195 -3.71 2.24 0.86
CA THR A 195 -3.92 3.58 1.40
C THR A 195 -5.06 4.31 0.68
N SER A 196 -5.89 5.02 1.43
CA SER A 196 -6.92 5.93 0.90
C SER A 196 -6.79 7.31 1.52
N ASN A 197 -6.95 8.35 0.70
CA ASN A 197 -7.00 9.75 1.16
C ASN A 197 -8.43 10.24 1.43
N THR A 198 -9.42 9.35 1.34
CA THR A 198 -10.84 9.66 1.56
C THR A 198 -11.45 8.65 2.53
N MET A 199 -12.67 8.93 3.01
CA MET A 199 -13.45 7.98 3.82
C MET A 199 -14.19 6.93 2.95
N ASP A 200 -13.89 6.87 1.65
CA ASP A 200 -14.50 5.90 0.77
C ASP A 200 -14.03 4.47 1.12
N PRO A 201 -14.84 3.44 0.80
CA PRO A 201 -14.47 2.06 1.11
C PRO A 201 -13.16 1.64 0.43
N ILE A 202 -12.25 1.05 1.20
CA ILE A 202 -11.02 0.44 0.68
C ILE A 202 -11.32 -1.02 0.35
N THR A 203 -11.25 -1.37 -0.93
CA THR A 203 -11.53 -2.74 -1.41
C THR A 203 -10.24 -3.52 -1.63
N TRP A 204 -10.21 -4.75 -1.13
CA TRP A 204 -9.12 -5.71 -1.32
C TRP A 204 -9.68 -7.05 -1.79
N THR A 205 -9.10 -7.61 -2.85
CA THR A 205 -9.40 -8.97 -3.31
C THR A 205 -8.57 -9.97 -2.50
N VAL A 206 -9.22 -10.94 -1.86
CA VAL A 206 -8.57 -11.98 -1.04
C VAL A 206 -7.63 -12.82 -1.90
N SER A 207 -6.35 -12.45 -1.88
CA SER A 207 -5.27 -13.01 -2.70
C SER A 207 -4.29 -13.84 -1.87
N LEU A 208 -4.79 -14.43 -0.79
CA LEU A 208 -4.07 -15.35 0.09
C LEU A 208 -4.44 -16.80 -0.21
N SER A 209 -3.56 -17.75 0.10
CA SER A 209 -3.82 -19.18 -0.09
C SER A 209 -4.90 -19.70 0.87
N ARG A 210 -5.59 -20.77 0.46
CA ARG A 210 -6.58 -21.47 1.30
C ARG A 210 -6.07 -21.74 2.71
N ALA A 211 -6.96 -21.58 3.69
CA ALA A 211 -6.75 -21.84 5.11
C ALA A 211 -5.65 -21.00 5.77
N MET A 212 -5.13 -19.98 5.10
CA MET A 212 -4.21 -19.03 5.71
C MET A 212 -4.98 -18.14 6.70
N PRO A 213 -4.57 -18.09 7.98
CA PRO A 213 -5.14 -17.15 8.94
C PRO A 213 -4.54 -15.75 8.72
N PHE A 214 -5.33 -14.72 8.96
CA PHE A 214 -4.88 -13.34 8.87
C PHE A 214 -5.74 -12.40 9.73
N PHE A 215 -5.17 -11.26 10.08
CA PHE A 215 -5.89 -10.12 10.63
C PHE A 215 -6.00 -9.01 9.59
N MET A 216 -7.07 -8.23 9.66
CA MET A 216 -7.19 -6.97 8.95
C MET A 216 -7.12 -5.84 9.96
N SER A 217 -6.38 -4.78 9.64
CA SER A 217 -6.34 -3.59 10.46
C SER A 217 -6.43 -2.33 9.61
N MET A 218 -7.03 -1.28 10.15
CA MET A 218 -7.09 0.02 9.51
C MET A 218 -6.56 1.07 10.46
N VAL A 219 -5.58 1.84 10.01
CA VAL A 219 -4.96 2.93 10.78
C VAL A 219 -5.29 4.25 10.09
N SER A 220 -5.82 5.22 10.84
CA SER A 220 -6.02 6.59 10.38
C SER A 220 -4.79 7.47 10.68
N SER A 221 -4.70 8.63 10.03
CA SER A 221 -3.54 9.52 10.20
C SER A 221 -3.45 10.18 11.58
N ASP A 222 -4.57 10.26 12.32
CA ASP A 222 -4.65 10.65 13.72
C ASP A 222 -4.31 9.49 14.70
N GLY A 223 -3.88 8.34 14.18
CA GLY A 223 -3.35 7.22 14.97
C GLY A 223 -4.40 6.32 15.61
N LYS A 224 -5.67 6.42 15.20
CA LYS A 224 -6.70 5.48 15.64
C LYS A 224 -6.59 4.18 14.84
N ILE A 225 -6.85 3.04 15.50
CA ILE A 225 -6.66 1.71 14.90
C ILE A 225 -7.93 0.87 15.06
N TRP A 226 -8.39 0.29 13.94
CA TRP A 226 -9.43 -0.74 13.90
C TRP A 226 -8.78 -2.06 13.53
N VAL A 227 -9.24 -3.15 14.12
CA VAL A 227 -8.79 -4.51 13.83
C VAL A 227 -9.99 -5.43 13.71
N ASN A 228 -9.87 -6.42 12.83
CA ASN A 228 -10.79 -7.53 12.74
C ASN A 228 -10.04 -8.84 12.44
N GLY A 229 -10.39 -9.90 13.17
CA GLY A 229 -9.80 -11.22 13.00
C GLY A 229 -9.73 -12.02 14.30
N PRO A 230 -9.24 -13.25 14.26
CA PRO A 230 -8.58 -13.88 13.12
C PRO A 230 -9.55 -14.37 12.05
N LEU A 231 -9.33 -13.91 10.83
CA LEU A 231 -10.04 -14.31 9.63
C LEU A 231 -9.32 -15.49 8.99
N HIS A 232 -10.07 -16.29 8.23
CA HIS A 232 -9.53 -17.43 7.51
C HIS A 232 -9.89 -17.37 6.04
N VAL A 233 -8.98 -17.83 5.20
CA VAL A 233 -9.22 -17.93 3.77
C VAL A 233 -10.01 -19.22 3.46
N GLY A 234 -11.25 -19.07 3.05
CA GLY A 234 -12.12 -20.16 2.58
C GLY A 234 -11.72 -20.69 1.20
N ALA A 235 -12.24 -21.86 0.84
CA ALA A 235 -12.11 -22.38 -0.52
C ALA A 235 -12.98 -21.55 -1.48
N GLY A 236 -12.42 -21.18 -2.64
CA GLY A 236 -13.16 -20.53 -3.73
C GLY A 236 -13.28 -21.43 -4.96
N PRO A 237 -14.25 -21.13 -5.85
CA PRO A 237 -14.34 -21.80 -7.14
C PRO A 237 -13.18 -21.43 -8.07
N ASP A 238 -12.63 -20.23 -7.91
CA ASP A 238 -11.57 -19.66 -8.74
C ASP A 238 -10.34 -19.33 -7.89
N ASN A 239 -9.15 -19.64 -8.40
CA ASN A 239 -7.85 -19.29 -7.78
C ASN A 239 -7.05 -18.33 -8.66
N ASP A 240 -7.69 -17.73 -9.67
CA ASP A 240 -7.03 -16.90 -10.69
C ASP A 240 -6.37 -15.65 -10.10
N CYS A 241 -6.84 -15.16 -8.95
CA CYS A 241 -6.24 -14.02 -8.25
C CYS A 241 -4.91 -14.36 -7.56
N LEU A 242 -4.60 -15.65 -7.37
CA LEU A 242 -3.35 -16.10 -6.76
C LEU A 242 -2.23 -16.27 -7.78
N ALA A 243 -2.56 -16.38 -9.06
CA ALA A 243 -1.55 -16.56 -10.09
C ALA A 243 -0.74 -15.26 -10.27
N PRO A 244 0.61 -15.35 -10.29
CA PRO A 244 1.45 -14.17 -10.40
C PRO A 244 1.22 -13.48 -11.75
N GLY A 245 0.88 -12.20 -11.71
CA GLY A 245 0.68 -11.37 -12.91
C GLY A 245 -0.66 -11.55 -13.62
N THR A 246 -1.59 -12.35 -13.09
CA THR A 246 -2.94 -12.47 -13.65
C THR A 246 -3.90 -11.53 -12.93
N VAL A 247 -4.34 -10.51 -13.65
CA VAL A 247 -5.60 -9.82 -13.32
C VAL A 247 -6.73 -10.84 -13.42
N ASN A 248 -7.54 -10.98 -12.36
CA ASN A 248 -8.70 -11.89 -12.32
C ASN A 248 -9.49 -11.77 -13.63
N ALA A 249 -9.72 -12.89 -14.32
CA ALA A 249 -10.37 -12.90 -15.63
C ALA A 249 -11.76 -12.26 -15.61
N ALA A 250 -12.51 -12.39 -14.52
CA ALA A 250 -13.81 -11.72 -14.35
C ALA A 250 -13.65 -10.20 -14.27
N HIS A 251 -12.62 -9.74 -13.54
CA HIS A 251 -12.31 -8.32 -13.43
C HIS A 251 -11.75 -7.75 -14.74
N ALA A 252 -10.89 -8.50 -15.44
CA ALA A 252 -10.42 -8.16 -16.78
C ALA A 252 -11.56 -8.11 -17.79
N LYS A 253 -12.53 -9.03 -17.73
CA LYS A 253 -13.75 -9.02 -18.56
C LYS A 253 -14.65 -7.83 -18.23
N SER A 254 -14.82 -7.49 -16.95
CA SER A 254 -15.59 -6.31 -16.50
C SER A 254 -14.97 -5.01 -17.01
N VAL A 255 -13.65 -4.84 -16.84
CA VAL A 255 -12.90 -3.69 -17.34
C VAL A 255 -12.96 -3.65 -18.87
N ALA A 256 -12.80 -4.78 -19.56
CA ALA A 256 -12.90 -4.86 -21.01
C ALA A 256 -14.31 -4.55 -21.53
N ALA A 257 -15.37 -5.00 -20.83
CA ALA A 257 -16.76 -4.69 -21.18
C ALA A 257 -17.06 -3.20 -21.01
N ARG A 258 -16.62 -2.58 -19.90
CA ARG A 258 -16.75 -1.14 -19.65
C ARG A 258 -15.96 -0.32 -20.68
N ALA A 259 -14.74 -0.75 -21.02
CA ALA A 259 -13.95 -0.15 -22.09
C ALA A 259 -14.63 -0.30 -23.47
N GLY A 260 -15.31 -1.42 -23.72
CA GLY A 260 -16.06 -1.69 -24.94
C GLY A 260 -17.24 -0.73 -25.15
N VAL A 261 -18.02 -0.45 -24.10
CA VAL A 261 -19.14 0.50 -24.17
C VAL A 261 -18.63 1.93 -24.41
N GLY A 262 -17.59 2.35 -23.68
CA GLY A 262 -16.96 3.66 -23.89
C GLY A 262 -16.38 3.85 -25.28
N GLY A 263 -15.77 2.79 -25.86
CA GLY A 263 -15.23 2.79 -27.21
C GLY A 263 -16.31 2.94 -28.30
N LEU A 264 -17.48 2.34 -28.11
CA LEU A 264 -18.59 2.42 -29.07
C LEU A 264 -19.17 3.83 -29.17
N PHE A 265 -19.41 4.48 -28.02
CA PHE A 265 -19.89 5.86 -27.98
C PHE A 265 -18.80 6.86 -28.41
N GLY A 266 -17.56 6.68 -27.94
CA GLY A 266 -16.42 7.48 -28.36
C GLY A 266 -16.20 7.42 -29.88
N GLY A 267 -16.27 6.21 -30.46
CA GLY A 267 -16.15 5.98 -31.89
C GLY A 267 -17.28 6.63 -32.70
N ALA A 268 -18.53 6.51 -32.26
CA ALA A 268 -19.67 7.15 -32.93
C ALA A 268 -19.56 8.68 -32.94
N ILE A 269 -19.14 9.29 -31.81
CA ILE A 269 -18.93 10.74 -31.72
C ILE A 269 -17.79 11.19 -32.64
N LEU A 270 -16.70 10.40 -32.73
CA LEU A 270 -15.57 10.70 -33.58
C LEU A 270 -15.95 10.62 -35.08
N VAL A 271 -16.70 9.60 -35.48
CA VAL A 271 -17.23 9.47 -36.85
C VAL A 271 -18.18 10.63 -37.19
N ALA A 272 -19.09 11.00 -36.28
CA ALA A 272 -19.98 12.13 -36.46
C ALA A 272 -19.21 13.47 -36.59
N GLY A 273 -18.13 13.63 -35.81
CA GLY A 273 -17.22 14.77 -35.88
C GLY A 273 -16.49 14.87 -37.23
N ILE A 274 -16.02 13.75 -37.78
CA ILE A 274 -15.39 13.69 -39.11
C ILE A 274 -16.41 14.03 -40.20
N LEU A 275 -17.61 13.46 -40.13
CA LEU A 275 -18.67 13.71 -41.12
C LEU A 275 -19.11 15.18 -41.13
N THR A 276 -19.26 15.80 -39.95
CA THR A 276 -19.60 17.23 -39.85
C THR A 276 -18.47 18.12 -40.37
N ALA A 277 -17.21 17.81 -40.06
CA ALA A 277 -16.06 18.55 -40.61
C ALA A 277 -15.98 18.46 -42.15
N LEU A 278 -16.17 17.27 -42.71
CA LEU A 278 -16.21 17.06 -44.17
C LEU A 278 -17.36 17.81 -44.83
N PHE A 279 -18.54 17.83 -44.20
CA PHE A 279 -19.70 18.57 -44.69
C PHE A 279 -19.42 20.07 -44.76
N PHE A 280 -18.86 20.66 -43.69
CA PHE A 280 -18.48 22.08 -43.67
C PHE A 280 -17.39 22.40 -44.70
N TRP A 281 -16.40 21.53 -44.87
CA TRP A 281 -15.35 21.74 -45.87
C TRP A 281 -15.89 21.73 -47.31
N ARG A 282 -16.78 20.78 -47.65
CA ARG A 282 -17.44 20.72 -48.96
C ARG A 282 -18.26 21.99 -49.22
N ARG A 283 -19.03 22.46 -48.23
CA ARG A 283 -19.83 23.69 -48.35
C ARG A 283 -18.95 24.93 -48.57
N ARG A 284 -17.78 25.01 -47.91
CA ARG A 284 -16.81 26.09 -48.09
C ARG A 284 -16.18 26.08 -49.48
N ARG A 285 -15.79 24.89 -50.00
CA ARG A 285 -15.29 24.74 -51.38
C ARG A 285 -16.31 25.18 -52.43
N GLN A 286 -17.59 24.85 -52.26
CA GLN A 286 -18.65 25.29 -53.18
C GLN A 286 -18.82 26.81 -53.17
N ARG A 287 -18.76 27.48 -52.01
CA ARG A 287 -18.81 28.94 -51.93
C ARG A 287 -17.62 29.60 -52.63
N MET A 288 -16.42 29.03 -52.53
CA MET A 288 -15.25 29.55 -53.25
C MET A 288 -15.36 29.38 -54.77
N LYS A 289 -15.92 28.27 -55.26
CA LYS A 289 -16.23 28.10 -56.69
C LYS A 289 -17.26 29.11 -57.19
N ARG A 290 -18.33 29.37 -56.43
CA ARG A 290 -19.31 30.42 -56.75
C ARG A 290 -18.69 31.82 -56.77
N ARG A 291 -17.81 32.15 -55.82
CA ARG A 291 -17.08 33.43 -55.81
C ARG A 291 -16.16 33.60 -57.03
N LYS A 292 -15.47 32.53 -57.46
CA LYS A 292 -14.66 32.56 -58.70
C LYS A 292 -15.52 32.77 -59.95
N MET A 293 -16.72 32.19 -60.02
CA MET A 293 -17.65 32.47 -61.12
C MET A 293 -18.16 33.91 -61.08
N LEU A 294 -18.45 34.47 -59.90
CA LEU A 294 -18.94 35.84 -59.78
C LEU A 294 -17.88 36.89 -60.13
N GLN A 295 -16.60 36.63 -59.80
CA GLN A 295 -15.48 37.50 -60.21
C GLN A 295 -15.23 37.47 -61.73
N ASN A 296 -15.54 36.36 -62.41
CA ASN A 296 -15.50 36.31 -63.88
C ASN A 296 -16.69 37.01 -64.54
N LEU A 297 -17.72 37.41 -63.78
CA LEU A 297 -18.93 38.08 -64.28
C LEU A 297 -18.94 39.60 -64.02
N THR A 298 -17.88 40.17 -63.45
CA THR A 298 -17.73 41.63 -63.29
C THR A 298 -16.63 42.17 -64.20
N PRO A 299 -16.93 42.54 -65.46
CA PRO A 299 -16.05 43.33 -66.29
C PRO A 299 -16.32 44.81 -66.01
N PHE A 300 -15.92 45.33 -64.85
CA PHE A 300 -15.93 46.78 -64.65
C PHE A 300 -14.66 47.22 -63.94
N HIS A 301 -13.71 47.61 -64.78
CA HIS A 301 -13.07 48.92 -64.79
C HIS A 301 -12.70 49.46 -63.40
N ASP A 302 -11.47 49.22 -62.96
CA ASP A 302 -10.81 50.13 -62.04
C ASP A 302 -9.41 50.47 -62.54
N LYS A 303 -9.33 51.69 -63.07
CA LYS A 303 -8.11 52.35 -63.53
C LYS A 303 -7.90 53.46 -62.51
N ARG A 304 -7.31 53.15 -61.35
CA ARG A 304 -6.97 54.17 -60.36
C ARG A 304 -5.52 54.06 -59.90
N SER A 305 -4.76 54.99 -60.47
CA SER A 305 -3.48 55.57 -60.09
C SER A 305 -2.81 55.06 -58.81
N SER A 306 -1.60 54.53 -59.01
CA SER A 306 -0.50 54.56 -58.08
C SER A 306 -0.17 55.99 -57.64
N ILE A 307 -0.20 56.26 -56.33
CA ILE A 307 0.52 57.39 -55.73
C ILE A 307 1.59 56.80 -54.83
N ASN A 308 2.84 56.93 -55.25
CA ASN A 308 4.03 56.74 -54.43
C ASN A 308 4.13 57.91 -53.45
N VAL A 309 4.19 57.63 -52.14
CA VAL A 309 4.72 58.58 -51.15
C VAL A 309 6.04 58.03 -50.65
N ILE A 310 7.10 58.72 -51.07
CA ILE A 310 8.48 58.57 -50.60
C ILE A 310 8.60 59.38 -49.31
N GLY A 311 9.11 58.75 -48.25
CA GLY A 311 9.45 59.42 -46.99
C GLY A 311 10.56 58.66 -46.25
N HIS A 312 11.76 59.24 -46.27
CA HIS A 312 12.97 58.86 -45.53
C HIS A 312 13.75 60.18 -45.31
N PRO A 313 14.76 60.29 -44.41
CA PRO A 313 14.96 59.80 -43.04
C PRO A 313 15.32 60.97 -42.07
N GLN A 314 15.65 60.70 -40.78
CA GLN A 314 16.80 61.26 -40.00
C GLN A 314 16.60 61.29 -38.46
N GLY A 315 17.69 61.02 -37.73
CA GLY A 315 17.96 61.42 -36.32
C GLY A 315 18.08 60.24 -35.33
N LEU A 316 19.26 59.68 -35.01
CA LEU A 316 20.26 60.12 -34.00
C LEU A 316 19.64 60.39 -32.60
N GLY A 317 20.06 59.84 -31.46
CA GLY A 317 21.15 58.94 -31.08
C GLY A 317 21.24 58.81 -29.53
N LEU A 318 21.95 57.77 -29.07
CA LEU A 318 22.72 57.61 -27.81
C LEU A 318 22.06 57.71 -26.42
N SER A 319 22.11 56.60 -25.66
CA SER A 319 23.01 56.35 -24.50
C SER A 319 22.55 55.08 -23.77
N ARG A 320 23.26 53.94 -23.83
CA ARG A 320 24.32 53.48 -22.91
C ARG A 320 23.96 53.67 -21.42
N GLU A 321 23.63 52.57 -20.73
CA GLU A 321 24.35 52.10 -19.53
C GLU A 321 24.03 50.63 -19.22
N GLU A 322 25.07 49.92 -18.76
CA GLU A 322 25.16 48.48 -18.49
C GLU A 322 24.75 48.09 -17.06
N ARG A 323 24.62 46.76 -16.90
CA ARG A 323 24.62 45.88 -15.69
C ARG A 323 23.25 45.24 -15.47
N GLY A 324 23.07 43.93 -15.42
CA GLY A 324 24.00 42.81 -15.24
C GLY A 324 23.34 41.79 -14.30
N LEU A 325 23.65 40.50 -14.50
CA LEU A 325 23.31 39.30 -13.71
C LEU A 325 22.04 38.51 -14.05
N ASP A 326 22.21 37.59 -15.00
CA ASP A 326 22.35 36.14 -14.80
C ASP A 326 21.35 35.36 -13.93
N GLY A 327 20.78 34.31 -14.53
CA GLY A 327 20.11 33.23 -13.81
C GLY A 327 19.29 32.27 -14.69
N VAL A 328 19.87 31.75 -15.78
CA VAL A 328 19.25 30.72 -16.62
C VAL A 328 19.61 29.32 -16.08
N ALA A 329 18.59 28.52 -15.74
CA ALA A 329 18.71 27.06 -15.73
C ALA A 329 17.85 26.52 -16.89
N SER A 330 18.56 26.11 -17.93
CA SER A 330 18.09 25.47 -19.16
C SER A 330 18.18 23.96 -19.00
N LEU A 331 17.08 23.22 -19.19
CA LEU A 331 17.13 21.80 -19.52
C LEU A 331 16.08 21.44 -20.57
N ARG A 332 16.58 21.43 -21.81
CA ARG A 332 16.36 20.49 -22.93
C ARG A 332 15.00 19.80 -23.07
N SER A 333 14.30 20.17 -24.14
CA SER A 333 13.31 19.34 -24.81
C SER A 333 14.03 18.30 -25.68
N PHE A 334 13.78 17.01 -25.43
CA PHE A 334 14.11 15.94 -26.37
C PHE A 334 12.82 15.47 -27.04
N SER A 335 12.72 15.78 -28.33
CA SER A 335 11.75 15.24 -29.26
C SER A 335 12.54 14.68 -30.43
N GLU A 336 12.74 13.36 -30.49
CA GLU A 336 12.98 12.62 -31.74
C GLU A 336 13.12 11.13 -31.40
N LEU A 337 12.19 10.31 -31.89
CA LEU A 337 12.47 9.08 -32.64
C LEU A 337 11.14 8.55 -33.19
N SER A 338 11.06 8.56 -34.52
CA SER A 338 9.98 7.99 -35.32
C SER A 338 10.18 6.46 -35.51
N PRO A 339 9.16 5.73 -35.96
CA PRO A 339 9.06 4.27 -35.85
C PRO A 339 9.61 3.53 -37.08
N ALA A 340 10.03 2.28 -36.89
CA ALA A 340 10.23 1.32 -37.97
C ALA A 340 9.42 0.05 -37.70
N TYR A 341 8.60 -0.30 -38.71
CA TYR A 341 7.80 -1.51 -38.84
C TYR A 341 8.67 -2.78 -38.98
N ALA A 342 8.20 -3.92 -38.45
CA ALA A 342 8.16 -5.21 -39.16
C ALA A 342 7.36 -6.26 -38.38
N SER A 343 6.36 -6.83 -39.05
CA SER A 343 5.66 -8.05 -38.65
C SER A 343 6.44 -9.29 -39.11
N SER A 344 6.50 -10.34 -38.29
CA SER A 344 6.13 -11.72 -38.66
C SER A 344 6.39 -12.66 -37.49
N GLY A 345 5.43 -13.53 -37.18
CA GLY A 345 5.63 -14.59 -36.19
C GLY A 345 6.61 -15.66 -36.65
N VAL A 346 7.14 -16.42 -35.69
CA VAL A 346 7.38 -17.87 -35.71
C VAL A 346 7.89 -18.26 -34.31
N ARG A 347 7.38 -19.38 -33.79
CA ARG A 347 7.84 -20.09 -32.59
C ARG A 347 9.36 -20.29 -32.59
N SER A 348 10.04 -19.97 -31.50
CA SER A 348 11.07 -20.85 -30.92
C SER A 348 11.51 -20.35 -29.54
N SER A 349 11.64 -21.29 -28.62
CA SER A 349 12.13 -21.15 -27.25
C SER A 349 13.62 -20.78 -27.21
N ARG A 350 13.98 -19.72 -26.47
CA ARG A 350 15.28 -19.58 -25.80
C ARG A 350 15.24 -18.60 -24.64
N VAL A 351 15.87 -19.06 -23.58
CA VAL A 351 16.28 -18.38 -22.34
C VAL A 351 17.01 -17.08 -22.64
N PHE A 352 16.67 -16.02 -21.91
CA PHE A 352 17.51 -14.84 -21.73
C PHE A 352 17.42 -14.36 -20.28
N ASP A 353 18.58 -14.39 -19.61
CA ASP A 353 18.94 -13.52 -18.51
C ASP A 353 19.06 -12.07 -19.04
N GLY A 354 18.62 -11.07 -18.28
CA GLY A 354 18.70 -9.68 -18.77
C GLY A 354 18.01 -8.65 -17.89
N ASN A 355 18.70 -8.32 -16.80
CA ASN A 355 18.45 -7.25 -15.84
C ASN A 355 18.23 -5.87 -16.49
N SER A 356 17.04 -5.27 -16.32
CA SER A 356 16.87 -3.81 -16.22
C SER A 356 15.43 -3.47 -15.78
N SER A 357 15.27 -2.92 -14.58
CA SER A 357 14.04 -2.22 -14.19
C SER A 357 14.36 -0.82 -13.71
N VAL A 358 13.73 0.15 -14.36
CA VAL A 358 13.70 1.55 -13.94
C VAL A 358 12.65 1.64 -12.84
N ARG A 359 13.09 1.88 -11.59
CA ARG A 359 12.22 2.02 -10.41
C ARG A 359 11.88 3.51 -10.23
N ILE A 360 10.61 3.87 -10.36
CA ILE A 360 10.09 5.15 -9.88
C ILE A 360 9.57 4.88 -8.46
N GLN A 361 10.28 5.38 -7.45
CA GLN A 361 9.80 5.39 -6.06
C GLN A 361 9.20 6.76 -5.75
N SER A 362 7.88 6.80 -5.58
CA SER A 362 7.20 7.89 -4.89
C SER A 362 7.14 7.56 -3.41
N LEU A 363 7.94 8.29 -2.61
CA LEU A 363 7.97 8.23 -1.15
C LEU A 363 6.78 9.00 -0.57
N LEU A 364 5.96 8.35 0.25
CA LEU A 364 5.03 9.02 1.16
C LEU A 364 5.60 8.92 2.58
N TYR A 365 5.96 10.07 3.16
CA TYR A 365 6.44 10.20 4.53
C TYR A 365 5.26 10.09 5.50
N VAL A 366 5.28 9.11 6.41
CA VAL A 366 4.51 9.19 7.66
C VAL A 366 5.43 9.83 8.69
N GLN A 367 5.22 11.11 8.95
CA GLN A 367 6.00 11.86 9.93
C GLN A 367 5.38 11.62 11.32
N HIS A 368 5.94 10.70 12.10
CA HIS A 368 5.65 10.67 13.54
C HIS A 368 6.29 11.90 14.20
N ARG A 369 5.46 12.89 14.51
CA ARG A 369 5.84 14.06 15.29
C ARG A 369 5.03 14.07 16.58
N ASP A 370 5.64 13.63 17.67
CA ASP A 370 5.85 14.46 18.86
C ASP A 370 6.53 13.65 19.96
N ARG A 371 7.75 14.09 20.33
CA ARG A 371 8.39 13.71 21.59
C ARG A 371 7.61 14.41 22.70
N GLY A 372 6.86 13.65 23.49
CA GLY A 372 6.41 14.09 24.80
C GLY A 372 7.61 14.40 25.73
N PRO A 373 7.40 15.18 26.80
CA PRO A 373 8.48 15.57 27.69
C PRO A 373 9.10 14.34 28.35
N ALA A 374 10.43 14.35 28.46
CA ALA A 374 11.19 13.34 29.17
C ALA A 374 10.66 13.22 30.60
N VAL A 375 10.13 12.05 30.94
CA VAL A 375 9.83 11.68 32.32
C VAL A 375 11.17 11.34 32.96
N ASP A 376 11.59 12.13 33.94
CA ASP A 376 12.75 11.82 34.78
C ASP A 376 12.53 10.47 35.47
N LEU A 377 13.35 9.49 35.09
CA LEU A 377 13.43 8.21 35.79
C LEU A 377 14.03 8.43 37.18
N PRO A 378 13.47 7.82 38.24
CA PRO A 378 14.07 7.87 39.57
C PRO A 378 15.45 7.17 39.60
N PRO A 379 16.34 7.57 40.52
CA PRO A 379 17.74 7.16 40.50
C PRO A 379 17.90 5.65 40.68
N LEU A 380 18.88 5.11 39.94
CA LEU A 380 19.38 3.74 40.05
C LEU A 380 19.50 3.30 41.50
N TYR A 381 18.80 2.21 41.83
CA TYR A 381 19.04 1.49 43.07
C TYR A 381 20.39 0.78 42.95
N SER A 382 21.31 1.18 43.82
CA SER A 382 22.63 0.63 44.01
C SER A 382 22.58 -0.85 44.44
N ASP A 383 23.39 -1.62 43.73
CA ASP A 383 23.86 -2.98 44.01
C ASP A 383 24.31 -3.19 45.47
N PRO A 384 23.79 -4.22 46.16
CA PRO A 384 24.49 -4.84 47.28
C PRO A 384 24.84 -6.30 46.94
N GLY A 385 26.05 -6.49 46.42
CA GLY A 385 27.08 -7.28 47.10
C GLY A 385 26.65 -8.65 47.66
N ARG A 386 26.95 -9.69 46.89
CA ARG A 386 27.88 -10.78 47.27
C ARG A 386 27.84 -11.20 48.75
N LEU A 387 27.01 -12.19 49.07
CA LEU A 387 27.18 -13.04 50.26
C LEU A 387 27.03 -14.53 49.93
N ALA A 388 27.81 -15.30 50.68
CA ALA A 388 28.30 -16.62 50.39
C ALA A 388 27.26 -17.75 50.48
N SER A 389 27.42 -18.73 49.59
CA SER A 389 27.46 -20.17 49.86
C SER A 389 26.89 -20.65 51.21
N ALA A 390 25.66 -21.20 51.18
CA ALA A 390 25.25 -22.26 52.08
C ALA A 390 24.38 -23.28 51.33
N ARG A 391 24.97 -24.46 51.11
CA ARG A 391 24.36 -25.63 50.49
C ARG A 391 23.52 -26.36 51.54
N GLU A 392 22.23 -26.08 51.61
CA GLU A 392 21.29 -26.90 52.39
C GLU A 392 20.93 -28.18 51.61
N ARG A 393 21.21 -29.33 52.22
CA ARG A 393 20.75 -30.63 51.73
C ARG A 393 19.29 -30.84 52.16
N PRO A 394 18.40 -31.31 51.27
CA PRO A 394 17.09 -31.79 51.69
C PRO A 394 17.20 -33.03 52.60
N LEU A 395 16.41 -33.02 53.67
CA LEU A 395 16.22 -34.13 54.61
C LEU A 395 15.58 -35.36 53.93
N PRO A 396 15.90 -36.58 54.39
CA PRO A 396 15.31 -37.80 53.84
C PRO A 396 13.82 -37.95 54.19
N MET A 397 13.02 -38.36 53.21
CA MET A 397 11.59 -38.66 53.41
C MET A 397 11.40 -39.87 54.34
N PRO A 398 10.36 -39.88 55.19
CA PRO A 398 10.00 -41.05 56.00
C PRO A 398 9.34 -42.15 55.16
N ALA A 399 9.75 -43.40 55.43
CA ALA A 399 9.29 -44.60 54.77
C ALA A 399 7.78 -44.86 54.95
N ALA A 400 7.15 -45.33 53.86
CA ALA A 400 5.77 -45.74 53.81
C ALA A 400 5.50 -46.94 54.76
N LYS A 401 4.51 -46.78 55.64
CA LYS A 401 3.97 -47.88 56.45
C LYS A 401 2.93 -48.65 55.64
N THR A 402 3.28 -49.87 55.25
CA THR A 402 2.34 -50.87 54.72
C THR A 402 1.42 -51.34 55.85
N ARG A 403 0.11 -51.28 55.64
CA ARG A 403 -0.91 -51.81 56.57
C ARG A 403 -1.36 -53.17 56.03
N THR A 404 -1.09 -54.23 56.80
CA THR A 404 -1.72 -55.55 56.70
C THR A 404 -3.08 -55.55 57.38
#